data_AF-A0A061A5K8-F1
#
_entry.id   AF-A0A061A5K8-F1
#
_cell.length_a   1.000
_cell.length_b   1.000
_cell.length_c   1.000
_cell.angle_alpha   90.00
_cell.angle_beta   90.00
_cell.angle_gamma   90.00
#
_symmetry.space_group_name_H-M   'P 1'
#
loop_
_entity.id
_entity.type
_entity.pdbx_description
1 polymer ?
#
loop_
_entity_poly.entity_id
_entity_poly.type
_entity_poly.pdbx_seq_one_letter_code
_entity_poly.pdbx_strand_id
1 'polypeptide(L)'
;MNDTTTANTTAPRPPVIVEDDSPAGIPRTRDVARAFADALDPAPAPGTAETLALVVSELATNALRHGGGHYTPSTSAPPPTR
;
A
#
# COMPACT_ATOMS: atom_id res chain seq x y z
N MET A 1 5.83 39.97 -8.63
CA MET A 1 5.80 39.52 -7.23
C MET A 1 4.41 38.98 -7.01
N ASN A 2 4.27 37.66 -7.12
CA ASN A 2 3.01 36.95 -7.10
C ASN A 2 3.35 35.60 -6.49
N ASP A 3 3.27 35.57 -5.17
CA ASP A 3 3.56 34.41 -4.33
C ASP A 3 2.37 33.45 -4.42
N THR A 4 2.50 32.46 -5.31
CA THR A 4 1.59 31.32 -5.34
C THR A 4 1.84 30.49 -4.09
N THR A 5 1.02 30.71 -3.06
CA THR A 5 0.97 29.88 -1.85
C THR A 5 0.35 28.54 -2.23
N THR A 6 1.18 27.52 -2.43
CA THR A 6 0.74 26.12 -2.54
C THR A 6 0.22 25.67 -1.17
N ALA A 7 -1.10 25.62 -1.03
CA ALA A 7 -1.74 25.02 0.13
C ALA A 7 -1.43 23.51 0.14
N ASN A 8 -0.50 23.09 0.99
CA ASN A 8 -0.27 21.68 1.29
C ASN A 8 -1.46 21.14 2.08
N THR A 9 -2.53 20.77 1.39
CA THR A 9 -3.61 19.94 1.95
C THR A 9 -2.98 18.60 2.33
N THR A 10 -2.61 18.47 3.60
CA THR A 10 -2.27 17.16 4.18
C THR A 10 -3.57 16.38 4.22
N ALA A 11 -3.79 15.54 3.20
CA ALA A 11 -4.85 14.56 3.21
C ALA A 11 -4.68 13.68 4.47
N PRO A 12 -5.76 13.38 5.21
CA PRO A 12 -5.68 12.46 6.33
C PRO A 12 -5.07 11.14 5.86
N ARG A 13 -3.90 10.76 6.39
CA ARG A 13 -3.40 9.41 6.17
C ARG A 13 -4.42 8.44 6.77
N PRO A 14 -4.96 7.48 6.00
CA PRO A 14 -5.81 6.46 6.58
C PRO A 14 -5.04 5.75 7.70
N PRO A 15 -5.71 5.40 8.81
CA PRO A 15 -5.06 4.65 9.88
C PRO A 15 -4.46 3.36 9.30
N VAL A 16 -3.19 3.11 9.61
CA VAL A 16 -2.54 1.84 9.28
C VAL A 16 -3.16 0.78 10.18
N ILE A 17 -4.03 -0.05 9.62
CA ILE A 17 -4.58 -1.21 10.32
C ILE A 17 -3.54 -2.33 10.20
N VAL A 18 -2.93 -2.69 11.32
CA VAL A 18 -2.10 -3.89 11.42
C VAL A 18 -3.03 -5.04 11.76
N GLU A 19 -3.26 -5.92 10.79
CA GLU A 19 -4.00 -7.17 11.02
C GLU A 19 -3.07 -8.21 11.65
N ASP A 20 -3.64 -9.12 12.43
CA ASP A 20 -2.94 -10.23 13.06
C ASP A 20 -2.27 -11.12 12.01
N ASP A 21 -1.22 -11.88 12.37
CA ASP A 21 -0.44 -12.77 11.47
C ASP A 21 -1.23 -14.03 11.04
N SER A 22 -2.53 -13.85 10.76
CA SER A 22 -3.46 -14.90 10.40
C SER A 22 -3.66 -14.98 8.89
N PRO A 23 -3.74 -16.20 8.32
CA PRO A 23 -4.11 -16.41 6.92
C PRO A 23 -5.47 -15.78 6.53
N ALA A 24 -6.33 -15.47 7.50
CA ALA A 24 -7.62 -14.83 7.28
C ALA A 24 -7.50 -13.38 6.74
N GLY A 25 -6.36 -12.70 6.90
CA GLY A 25 -6.11 -11.35 6.37
C GLY A 25 -5.71 -11.31 4.89
N ILE A 26 -5.44 -12.46 4.28
CA ILE A 26 -4.97 -12.54 2.89
C ILE A 26 -6.01 -12.05 1.87
N PRO A 27 -7.31 -12.40 1.96
CA PRO A 27 -8.33 -11.84 1.08
C PRO A 27 -8.41 -10.31 1.17
N ARG A 28 -8.37 -9.76 2.39
CA ARG A 28 -8.41 -8.31 2.60
C ARG A 28 -7.19 -7.61 2.02
N THR A 29 -6.01 -8.23 2.15
CA THR A 29 -4.77 -7.75 1.54
C THR A 29 -4.91 -7.56 0.02
N ARG A 30 -5.59 -8.49 -0.66
CA ARG A 30 -5.88 -8.37 -2.11
C ARG A 30 -6.82 -7.20 -2.40
N ASP A 31 -7.87 -7.02 -1.61
CA ASP A 31 -8.86 -5.98 -1.84
C ASP A 31 -8.27 -4.58 -1.61
N VAL A 32 -7.42 -4.43 -0.60
CA VAL A 32 -6.66 -3.19 -0.37
C VAL A 32 -5.69 -2.91 -1.52
N ALA A 33 -5.00 -3.92 -2.04
CA ALA A 33 -4.10 -3.76 -3.18
C ALA A 33 -4.84 -3.31 -4.46
N ARG A 34 -6.05 -3.83 -4.70
CA ARG A 34 -6.90 -3.38 -5.81
C ARG A 34 -7.37 -1.94 -5.60
N ALA A 35 -7.91 -1.62 -4.43
CA ALA A 35 -8.35 -0.27 -4.12
C ALA A 35 -7.22 0.76 -4.22
N PHE A 36 -6.00 0.37 -3.84
CA PHE A 36 -4.80 1.20 -4.04
C PHE A 36 -4.50 1.41 -5.53
N ALA A 37 -4.51 0.35 -6.34
CA ALA A 37 -4.27 0.44 -7.77
C ALA A 37 -5.32 1.31 -8.47
N ASP A 38 -6.59 1.15 -8.11
CA ASP A 38 -7.71 1.93 -8.65
C ASP A 38 -7.63 3.42 -8.29
N ALA A 39 -6.92 3.77 -7.22
CA ALA A 39 -6.73 5.15 -6.78
C ALA A 39 -5.51 5.85 -7.42
N LEU A 40 -4.70 5.15 -8.23
CA LEU A 40 -3.56 5.74 -8.93
C LEU A 40 -4.03 6.59 -10.11
N ASP A 41 -3.30 7.66 -10.40
CA ASP A 41 -3.53 8.52 -11.57
C ASP A 41 -2.22 8.68 -12.38
N PRO A 42 -2.16 8.18 -13.64
CA PRO A 42 -3.23 7.48 -14.34
C PRO A 42 -3.49 6.09 -13.75
N ALA A 43 -4.76 5.66 -13.78
CA ALA A 43 -5.13 4.33 -13.35
C ALA A 43 -4.43 3.27 -14.21
N PRO A 44 -3.83 2.23 -13.60
CA PRO A 44 -3.19 1.14 -14.32
C PRO A 44 -4.21 0.29 -15.08
N ALA A 45 -3.75 -0.43 -16.09
CA ALA A 45 -4.62 -1.37 -16.80
C ALA A 45 -5.16 -2.45 -15.84
N PRO A 46 -6.38 -2.99 -16.07
CA PRO A 46 -6.99 -3.97 -15.17
C PRO A 46 -6.10 -5.19 -14.86
N GLY A 47 -5.42 -5.74 -15.87
CA GLY A 47 -4.50 -6.87 -15.68
C GLY A 47 -3.28 -6.52 -14.81
N THR A 48 -2.82 -5.27 -14.80
CA THR A 48 -1.74 -4.81 -13.93
C THR A 48 -2.21 -4.70 -12.48
N ALA A 49 -3.43 -4.21 -12.24
CA ALA A 49 -4.03 -4.18 -10.91
C ALA A 49 -4.25 -5.60 -10.35
N GLU A 50 -4.69 -6.54 -11.18
CA GLU A 50 -4.83 -7.95 -10.80
C GLU A 50 -3.48 -8.59 -10.47
N THR A 51 -2.46 -8.33 -11.30
CA THR A 51 -1.10 -8.82 -11.05
C THR A 51 -0.55 -8.28 -9.73
N LEU A 52 -0.78 -6.99 -9.44
CA LEU A 52 -0.40 -6.40 -8.15
C LEU A 52 -1.09 -7.12 -6.99
N ALA A 53 -2.40 -7.35 -7.06
CA ALA A 53 -3.13 -8.06 -6.02
C ALA A 53 -2.60 -9.48 -5.79
N LEU A 54 -2.20 -10.20 -6.86
CA LEU A 54 -1.57 -11.50 -6.75
C LEU A 54 -0.21 -11.40 -6.05
N VAL A 55 0.68 -10.50 -6.49
CA VAL A 55 2.02 -10.33 -5.92
C VAL A 55 1.94 -9.98 -4.43
N VAL A 56 1.07 -9.05 -4.04
CA VAL A 56 0.90 -8.67 -2.63
C VAL A 56 0.36 -9.85 -1.81
N SER A 57 -0.57 -10.63 -2.38
CA SER A 57 -1.09 -11.82 -1.71
C SER A 57 -0.06 -12.92 -1.50
N GLU A 58 0.80 -13.15 -2.49
CA GLU A 58 1.89 -14.12 -2.39
C GLU A 58 2.95 -13.63 -1.42
N LEU A 59 3.26 -12.33 -1.41
CA LEU A 59 4.16 -11.74 -0.42
C LEU A 59 3.64 -11.92 1.01
N ALA A 60 2.37 -11.61 1.25
CA ALA A 60 1.74 -11.79 2.55
C ALA A 60 1.70 -13.28 2.94
N THR A 61 1.37 -14.17 2.00
CA THR A 61 1.38 -15.62 2.24
C THR A 61 2.80 -16.12 2.56
N ASN A 62 3.81 -15.63 1.85
CA ASN A 62 5.21 -15.96 2.11
C ASN A 62 5.67 -15.43 3.47
N ALA A 63 5.27 -14.22 3.84
CA ALA A 63 5.55 -13.65 5.15
C ALA A 63 4.91 -14.46 6.28
N LEU A 64 3.65 -14.90 6.14
CA LEU A 64 2.99 -15.74 7.13
C LEU A 64 3.64 -17.13 7.22
N ARG A 65 3.99 -17.73 6.08
CA ARG A 65 4.54 -19.08 6.03
C ARG A 65 6.00 -19.15 6.49
N HIS A 66 6.78 -18.10 6.25
CA HIS A 66 8.24 -18.11 6.43
C HIS A 66 8.75 -17.07 7.42
N GLY A 67 7.93 -16.09 7.82
CA GLY A 67 8.38 -14.89 8.51
C GLY A 67 8.49 -14.97 10.02
N GLY A 68 7.99 -16.03 10.68
CA GLY A 68 8.16 -16.25 12.12
C GLY A 68 7.84 -15.05 13.02
N GLY A 69 7.03 -14.07 12.57
CA GLY A 69 6.63 -12.86 13.30
C GLY A 69 7.46 -11.58 13.10
N HIS A 70 8.41 -11.49 12.15
CA HIS A 70 9.39 -10.38 12.11
C HIS A 70 9.55 -9.63 10.78
N TYR A 71 8.53 -9.55 9.93
CA TYR A 71 8.58 -8.65 8.78
C TYR A 71 7.97 -7.29 9.14
N THR A 72 8.77 -6.40 9.73
CA THR A 72 8.46 -4.96 9.74
C THR A 72 8.98 -4.32 8.45
N PRO A 73 8.14 -4.02 7.45
CA PRO A 73 8.57 -3.23 6.31
C PRO A 73 8.82 -1.79 6.76
N SER A 74 10.09 -1.42 6.95
CA SER A 74 10.48 -0.02 7.17
C SER A 74 10.42 0.72 5.84
N THR A 75 9.27 1.32 5.52
CA THR A 75 9.16 2.28 4.40
C THR A 75 9.75 3.62 4.81
N SER A 76 11.07 3.75 4.71
CA SER A 76 11.71 5.06 4.75
C SER A 76 11.47 5.73 3.40
N ALA A 77 10.42 6.56 3.32
CA ALA A 77 10.25 7.47 2.20
C ALA A 77 11.20 8.67 2.40
N PRO A 78 12.15 8.94 1.49
CA PRO A 78 12.97 10.14 1.59
C PRO A 78 12.06 11.39 1.46
N PRO A 79 12.37 12.47 2.20
CA PRO A 79 11.54 13.67 2.16
C PRO A 79 11.54 14.25 0.74
N PRO A 80 10.40 14.81 0.29
CA PRO A 80 10.32 15.41 -1.02
C PRO A 80 11.35 16.55 -1.10
N THR A 81 12.28 16.42 -2.04
CA THR A 81 13.21 17.51 -2.40
C THR A 81 12.40 18.64 -3.01
N ARG A 82 12.50 19.82 -2.39
CA ARG A 82 11.88 21.07 -2.83
C ARG A 82 12.68 21.72 -3.95
#